data_AF-A0AAN8CJ94-F1
#
_entry.id   AF-A0AAN8CJ94-F1
#
_cell.length_a   1.000
_cell.length_b   1.000
_cell.length_c   1.000
_cell.angle_alpha   90.00
_cell.angle_beta   90.00
_cell.angle_gamma   90.00
#
_symmetry.space_group_name_H-M   'P 1'
#
loop_
_entity.id
_entity.type
_entity.pdbx_description
1 polymer ?
#
loop_
_entity_poly.entity_id
_entity_poly.type
_entity_poly.pdbx_seq_one_letter_code
_entity_poly.pdbx_strand_id
1 'polypeptide(L)'
;MIFTAEQLESVLKAKAAVAFHQGRFTDLYTLLEGFPFSPRSHALLQQLWLRAHYLEAERQRGRPLGAVGKYRVRRKFPLPHTIWDGEETSYCFKEKSRGILRQWYHYKPYPSTWEKRQLAAATSLTTTQVSNWFKNHRQRDRAPDLQGFQISCSGGTSGEGDPSSDNDCSPPRSPLPLHHRPPPPPPPPLSHPPPPLRHIYGGLH
;
A
#
# COMPACT_ATOMS: atom_id res chain seq x y z
N MET A 1 -3.75 6.99 46.95
CA MET A 1 -2.90 7.80 46.05
C MET A 1 -3.52 7.75 44.67
N ILE A 2 -4.06 8.88 44.19
CA ILE A 2 -4.65 8.95 42.85
C ILE A 2 -3.49 9.23 41.90
N PHE A 3 -3.13 8.24 41.06
CA PHE A 3 -2.18 8.49 39.97
C PHE A 3 -2.74 9.59 39.08
N THR A 4 -1.93 10.60 38.77
CA THR A 4 -2.36 11.62 37.81
C THR A 4 -2.43 10.99 36.41
N ALA A 5 -3.31 11.50 35.54
CA ALA A 5 -3.45 11.01 34.17
C ALA A 5 -2.10 11.00 33.42
N GLU A 6 -1.24 11.99 33.66
CA GLU A 6 0.10 12.07 33.08
C GLU A 6 1.07 10.99 33.60
N GLN A 7 0.98 10.64 34.88
CA GLN A 7 1.78 9.55 35.46
C GLN A 7 1.35 8.21 34.88
N LEU A 8 0.04 7.98 34.75
CA LEU A 8 -0.50 6.75 34.13
C LEU A 8 -0.06 6.65 32.66
N GLU A 9 -0.17 7.73 31.90
CA GLU A 9 0.27 7.77 30.51
C GLU A 9 1.77 7.46 30.39
N SER A 10 2.59 8.01 31.29
CA SER A 10 4.03 7.74 31.32
C SER A 10 4.35 6.26 31.55
N VAL A 11 3.62 5.60 32.46
CA VAL A 11 3.73 4.15 32.69
C VAL A 11 3.28 3.36 31.45
N LEU A 12 2.18 3.75 30.81
CA LEU A 12 1.67 3.08 29.60
C LEU A 12 2.66 3.19 28.43
N LYS A 13 3.27 4.37 28.21
CA LYS A 13 4.33 4.55 27.20
C LYS A 13 5.52 3.66 27.48
N ALA A 14 5.97 3.59 28.73
CA ALA A 14 7.09 2.72 29.11
C ALA A 14 6.75 1.25 28.87
N LYS A 15 5.54 0.79 29.25
CA LYS A 15 5.06 -0.56 28.97
C LYS A 15 5.01 -0.86 27.47
N ALA A 16 4.49 0.06 26.65
CA ALA A 16 4.46 -0.07 25.20
C ALA A 16 5.88 -0.19 24.60
N ALA A 17 6.82 0.65 25.05
CA ALA A 17 8.21 0.57 24.61
C ALA A 17 8.86 -0.78 24.99
N VAL A 18 8.64 -1.25 26.23
CA VAL A 18 9.16 -2.55 26.69
C VAL A 18 8.57 -3.70 25.86
N ALA A 19 7.26 -3.70 25.62
CA ALA A 19 6.61 -4.71 24.79
C ALA A 19 7.18 -4.74 23.36
N PHE A 20 7.43 -3.55 22.77
CA PHE A 20 8.08 -3.42 21.46
C PHE A 20 9.49 -4.02 21.45
N HIS A 21 10.33 -3.69 22.42
CA HIS A 21 11.71 -4.20 22.50
C HIS A 21 11.78 -5.71 22.73
N GLN A 22 10.81 -6.28 23.44
CA GLN A 22 10.69 -7.72 23.68
C GLN A 22 10.07 -8.48 22.49
N GLY A 23 9.62 -7.79 21.44
CA GLY A 23 8.95 -8.40 20.30
C GLY A 23 7.52 -8.90 20.59
N ARG A 24 6.94 -8.53 21.74
CA ARG A 24 5.56 -8.85 22.13
C ARG A 24 4.60 -7.84 21.49
N PHE A 25 4.44 -7.94 20.17
CA PHE A 25 3.66 -6.96 19.41
C PHE A 25 2.16 -7.01 19.71
N THR A 26 1.59 -8.17 20.03
CA THR A 26 0.20 -8.29 20.49
C THR A 26 -0.08 -7.42 21.72
N ASP A 27 0.81 -7.45 22.70
CA ASP A 27 0.66 -6.67 23.94
C ASP A 27 0.81 -5.17 23.65
N LEU A 28 1.69 -4.80 22.71
CA LEU A 28 1.78 -3.43 22.22
C LEU A 28 0.47 -2.98 21.57
N TYR A 29 -0.13 -3.77 20.68
CA TYR A 29 -1.36 -3.40 19.99
C TYR A 29 -2.52 -3.23 20.96
N THR A 30 -2.72 -4.18 21.87
CA THR A 30 -3.77 -4.12 22.90
C THR A 30 -3.64 -2.89 23.80
N LEU A 31 -2.41 -2.52 24.20
CA LEU A 31 -2.15 -1.31 24.97
C LEU A 31 -2.48 -0.03 24.18
N LEU A 32 -2.08 0.01 22.90
CA LEU A 32 -2.30 1.18 22.07
C LEU A 32 -3.77 1.37 21.71
N GLU A 33 -4.53 0.29 21.50
CA GLU A 33 -5.97 0.34 21.17
C GLU A 33 -6.87 0.54 22.41
N GLY A 34 -6.42 0.10 23.59
CA GLY A 34 -7.25 0.08 24.80
C GLY A 34 -7.25 1.35 25.64
N PHE A 35 -6.25 2.24 25.48
CA PHE A 35 -6.11 3.43 26.31
C PHE A 35 -6.02 4.70 25.46
N PRO A 36 -6.73 5.79 25.82
CA PRO A 36 -6.57 7.07 25.16
C PRO A 36 -5.25 7.72 25.56
N PHE A 37 -4.54 8.31 24.60
CA PHE A 37 -3.27 8.99 24.82
C PHE A 37 -3.37 10.48 24.48
N SER A 38 -2.59 11.31 25.19
CA SER A 38 -2.51 12.73 24.85
C SER A 38 -1.79 12.95 23.50
N PRO A 39 -2.13 14.00 22.73
CA PRO A 39 -1.48 14.30 21.44
C PRO A 39 0.04 14.43 21.52
N ARG A 40 0.57 14.79 22.70
CA ARG A 40 2.01 14.93 22.96
C ARG A 40 2.76 13.59 22.84
N SER A 41 2.10 12.47 23.12
CA SER A 41 2.71 11.14 23.03
C SER A 41 2.40 10.40 21.73
N HIS A 42 1.42 10.85 20.95
CA HIS A 42 1.01 10.22 19.69
C HIS A 42 2.17 9.95 18.75
N ALA A 43 3.07 10.93 18.54
CA ALA A 43 4.21 10.77 17.61
C ALA A 43 5.06 9.53 17.93
N LEU A 44 5.36 9.29 19.21
CA LEU A 44 6.13 8.12 19.65
C LEU A 44 5.34 6.82 19.46
N LEU A 45 4.06 6.82 19.86
CA LEU A 45 3.22 5.62 19.83
C LEU A 45 2.88 5.19 18.39
N GLN A 46 2.64 6.15 17.51
CA GLN A 46 2.47 5.92 16.07
C GLN A 46 3.73 5.32 15.45
N GLN A 47 4.92 5.77 15.86
CA GLN A 47 6.18 5.18 15.41
C GLN A 47 6.31 3.72 15.87
N LEU A 48 5.98 3.42 17.12
CA LEU A 48 6.01 2.04 17.65
C LEU A 48 5.02 1.13 16.91
N TRP A 49 3.78 1.59 16.70
CA TRP A 49 2.75 0.87 15.94
C TRP A 49 3.24 0.51 14.53
N LEU A 50 3.68 1.51 13.77
CA LEU A 50 4.13 1.34 12.40
C LEU A 50 5.35 0.43 12.32
N ARG A 51 6.33 0.64 13.22
CA ARG A 51 7.56 -0.16 13.21
C ARG A 51 7.30 -1.60 13.59
N ALA A 52 6.42 -1.86 14.55
CA ALA A 52 6.02 -3.22 14.94
C ALA A 52 5.43 -3.96 13.74
N HIS A 53 4.43 -3.37 13.06
CA HIS A 53 3.84 -4.00 11.88
C HIS A 53 4.81 -4.14 10.69
N TYR A 54 5.76 -3.21 10.51
CA TYR A 54 6.81 -3.40 9.51
C TYR A 54 7.69 -4.61 9.85
N LEU A 55 8.15 -4.73 11.10
CA LEU A 55 8.99 -5.84 11.53
C LEU A 55 8.26 -7.18 11.36
N GLU A 56 6.98 -7.26 11.71
CA GLU A 56 6.18 -8.46 11.47
C GLU A 56 6.04 -8.80 9.98
N ALA A 57 5.79 -7.79 9.14
CA ALA A 57 5.68 -7.98 7.70
C ALA A 57 7.02 -8.35 7.05
N GLU A 58 8.14 -7.81 7.56
CA GLU A 58 9.50 -8.16 7.12
C GLU A 58 9.84 -9.59 7.50
N ARG A 59 9.51 -10.00 8.74
CA ARG A 59 9.68 -11.37 9.24
C ARG A 59 8.89 -12.38 8.40
N GLN A 60 7.63 -12.08 8.07
CA GLN A 60 6.79 -12.95 7.24
C GLN A 60 7.30 -13.08 5.80
N ARG A 61 7.92 -12.03 5.25
CA ARG A 61 8.41 -12.02 3.85
C ARG A 61 9.87 -12.48 3.72
N GLY A 62 10.62 -12.56 4.82
CA GLY A 62 12.05 -12.87 4.81
C GLY A 62 12.92 -11.81 4.11
N ARG A 63 12.38 -10.60 3.86
CA ARG A 63 13.12 -9.51 3.18
C ARG A 63 12.68 -8.13 3.67
N PRO A 64 13.58 -7.13 3.63
CA PRO A 64 13.24 -5.76 4.03
C PRO A 64 12.08 -5.17 3.21
N LEU A 65 11.26 -4.35 3.87
CA LEU A 65 10.09 -3.73 3.27
C LEU A 65 10.47 -2.48 2.47
N GLY A 66 10.24 -2.52 1.15
CA GLY A 66 10.30 -1.33 0.30
C GLY A 66 9.11 -0.38 0.52
N ALA A 67 9.13 0.79 -0.13
CA ALA A 67 8.11 1.83 0.02
C ALA A 67 6.67 1.33 -0.21
N VAL A 68 6.44 0.54 -1.26
CA VAL A 68 5.12 -0.05 -1.57
C VAL A 68 4.70 -1.06 -0.50
N GLY A 69 5.65 -1.81 0.05
CA GLY A 69 5.39 -2.74 1.16
C GLY A 69 4.93 -2.00 2.41
N LYS A 70 5.65 -0.94 2.80
CA LYS A 70 5.27 -0.08 3.93
C LYS A 70 3.91 0.58 3.73
N TYR A 71 3.61 1.05 2.51
CA TYR A 71 2.29 1.57 2.17
C TYR A 71 1.18 0.54 2.37
N ARG A 72 1.38 -0.71 1.90
CA ARG A 72 0.41 -1.80 2.09
C ARG A 72 0.17 -2.12 3.56
N VAL A 73 1.22 -2.09 4.38
CA VAL A 73 1.10 -2.31 5.83
C VAL A 73 0.27 -1.21 6.49
N ARG A 74 0.56 0.07 6.22
CA ARG A 74 -0.23 1.21 6.76
C ARG A 74 -1.71 1.14 6.37
N ARG A 75 -1.98 0.67 5.14
CA ARG A 75 -3.36 0.51 4.65
C ARG A 75 -4.09 -0.65 5.31
N LYS A 76 -3.38 -1.74 5.62
CA LYS A 76 -3.96 -2.92 6.29
C LYS A 76 -4.15 -2.69 7.79
N PHE A 77 -3.25 -1.94 8.42
CA PHE A 77 -3.24 -1.65 9.84
C PHE A 77 -3.19 -0.14 10.06
N PRO A 78 -4.34 0.57 9.91
CA PRO A 78 -4.41 2.00 10.16
C PRO A 78 -4.09 2.29 11.63
N LEU A 79 -3.70 3.54 11.92
CA LEU A 79 -3.48 3.96 13.31
C LEU A 79 -4.81 3.92 14.08
N PRO A 80 -4.82 3.40 15.32
CA PRO A 80 -6.01 3.42 16.15
C PRO A 80 -6.34 4.86 16.59
N HIS A 81 -7.64 5.14 16.76
CA HIS A 81 -8.18 6.46 17.14
C HIS A 81 -7.65 6.98 18.48
N THR A 82 -7.13 6.11 19.32
CA THR A 82 -6.49 6.42 20.61
C THR A 82 -5.16 7.16 20.49
N ILE A 83 -4.49 7.02 19.34
CA ILE A 83 -3.20 7.66 19.02
C ILE A 83 -3.25 8.47 17.72
N TRP A 84 -4.46 8.76 17.21
CA TRP A 84 -4.68 9.48 15.96
C TRP A 84 -6.00 10.28 16.01
N ASP A 85 -5.93 11.55 15.66
CA ASP A 85 -7.05 12.51 15.76
C ASP A 85 -8.14 12.33 14.68
N GLY A 86 -8.03 11.29 13.86
CA GLY A 86 -9.11 10.87 12.95
C GLY A 86 -9.20 11.62 11.63
N GLU A 87 -8.25 12.50 11.28
CA GLU A 87 -8.24 13.11 9.95
C GLU A 87 -8.03 12.05 8.86
N GLU A 88 -9.12 11.69 8.17
CA GLU A 88 -9.08 10.68 7.13
C GLU A 88 -8.48 11.27 5.85
N THR A 89 -7.32 10.75 5.44
CA THR A 89 -6.80 11.06 4.11
C THR A 89 -7.62 10.30 3.06
N SER A 90 -8.59 10.98 2.44
CA SER A 90 -9.30 10.41 1.31
C SER A 90 -8.35 10.27 0.11
N TYR A 91 -7.94 9.03 -0.16
CA TYR A 91 -7.09 8.70 -1.31
C TYR A 91 -7.85 8.64 -2.64
N CYS A 92 -9.19 8.74 -2.58
CA CYS A 92 -10.03 8.74 -3.76
C CYS A 92 -10.22 10.18 -4.27
N PHE A 93 -10.14 10.37 -5.59
CA PHE A 93 -10.51 11.64 -6.19
C PHE A 93 -12.00 11.94 -5.92
N LYS A 94 -12.37 13.23 -5.97
CA LYS A 94 -13.76 13.67 -5.89
C LYS A 94 -14.64 12.91 -6.90
N GLU A 95 -15.89 12.65 -6.54
CA GLU A 95 -16.76 11.81 -7.37
C GLU A 95 -16.98 12.39 -8.78
N LYS A 96 -17.07 13.72 -8.90
CA LYS A 96 -17.10 14.42 -10.21
C LYS A 96 -15.89 14.06 -11.09
N SER A 97 -14.68 14.13 -10.54
CA SER A 97 -13.45 13.78 -11.26
C SER A 97 -13.41 12.30 -11.64
N ARG A 98 -13.87 11.41 -10.74
CA ARG A 98 -13.96 9.97 -11.00
C ARG A 98 -14.95 9.67 -12.13
N GLY A 99 -16.11 10.33 -12.14
CA GLY A 99 -17.13 10.18 -13.19
C GLY A 99 -16.57 10.48 -14.58
N ILE A 100 -15.90 11.63 -14.73
CA ILE A 100 -15.27 12.03 -16.00
C ILE A 100 -14.24 11.00 -16.47
N LEU A 101 -13.37 10.53 -15.57
CA LEU A 101 -12.35 9.53 -15.91
C LEU A 101 -12.94 8.18 -16.32
N ARG A 102 -14.00 7.70 -15.63
CA ARG A 102 -14.70 6.46 -15.98
C ARG A 102 -15.39 6.58 -17.34
N GLN A 103 -16.11 7.67 -17.58
CA GLN A 103 -16.77 7.91 -18.87
C GLN A 103 -15.75 7.94 -20.02
N TRP A 104 -14.62 8.62 -19.82
CA TRP A 104 -13.56 8.64 -20.82
C TRP A 104 -12.92 7.28 -21.05
N TYR A 105 -12.76 6.49 -19.99
CA TYR A 105 -12.19 5.15 -20.10
C TYR A 105 -13.03 4.21 -20.97
N HIS A 106 -14.36 4.26 -20.84
CA HIS A 106 -15.26 3.49 -21.71
C HIS A 106 -15.14 3.88 -23.18
N TYR A 107 -14.88 5.16 -23.47
CA TYR A 107 -14.67 5.64 -24.84
C TYR A 107 -13.27 5.29 -25.37
N LYS A 108 -12.21 5.58 -24.59
CA LYS A 108 -10.81 5.44 -25.00
C LYS A 108 -9.89 5.08 -23.81
N PRO A 109 -9.55 3.79 -23.61
CA PRO A 109 -8.70 3.33 -22.51
C PRO A 109 -7.24 3.81 -22.53
N TYR A 110 -6.77 4.29 -23.69
CA TYR A 110 -5.40 4.74 -23.93
C TYR A 110 -5.38 6.20 -24.42
N PRO A 111 -5.55 7.18 -23.52
CA PRO A 111 -5.45 8.59 -23.89
C PRO A 111 -4.01 9.00 -24.24
N SER A 112 -3.88 9.87 -25.23
CA SER A 112 -2.61 10.49 -25.63
C SER A 112 -2.09 11.47 -24.59
N THR A 113 -0.84 11.93 -24.74
CA THR A 113 -0.24 12.92 -23.82
C THR A 113 -1.04 14.22 -23.79
N TRP A 114 -1.57 14.66 -24.93
CA TRP A 114 -2.43 15.83 -25.01
C TRP A 114 -3.78 15.62 -24.32
N GLU A 115 -4.46 14.51 -24.60
CA GLU A 115 -5.75 14.17 -23.98
C GLU A 115 -5.64 14.05 -22.45
N LYS A 116 -4.52 13.53 -21.94
CA LYS A 116 -4.24 13.50 -20.50
C LYS A 116 -4.14 14.89 -19.88
N ARG A 117 -3.58 15.88 -20.60
CA ARG A 117 -3.54 17.28 -20.13
C ARG A 117 -4.93 17.89 -20.10
N GLN A 118 -5.77 17.61 -21.10
CA GLN A 118 -7.16 18.07 -21.12
C GLN A 118 -7.98 17.44 -19.98
N LEU A 119 -7.82 16.15 -19.73
CA LEU A 119 -8.47 15.46 -18.61
C LEU A 119 -7.99 15.98 -17.26
N ALA A 120 -6.69 16.27 -17.13
CA ALA A 120 -6.12 16.89 -15.93
C ALA A 120 -6.78 18.25 -15.64
N ALA A 121 -6.89 19.10 -16.66
CA ALA A 121 -7.57 20.39 -16.56
C ALA A 121 -9.05 20.24 -16.18
N ALA A 122 -9.78 19.33 -16.83
CA ALA A 122 -11.22 19.10 -16.60
C ALA A 122 -11.53 18.48 -15.22
N THR A 123 -10.61 17.68 -14.68
CA THR A 123 -10.81 16.95 -13.41
C THR A 123 -10.18 17.63 -12.21
N SER A 124 -9.47 18.74 -12.42
CA SER A 124 -8.61 19.40 -11.42
C SER A 124 -7.58 18.44 -10.81
N LEU A 125 -7.07 17.51 -11.61
CA LEU A 125 -6.02 16.58 -11.24
C LEU A 125 -4.74 16.91 -11.99
N THR A 126 -3.60 16.44 -11.51
CA THR A 126 -2.34 16.52 -12.25
C THR A 126 -2.31 15.49 -13.38
N THR A 127 -1.58 15.79 -14.46
CA THR A 127 -1.35 14.87 -15.58
C THR A 127 -0.79 13.51 -15.12
N THR A 128 0.03 13.52 -14.07
CA THR A 128 0.58 12.30 -13.44
C THR A 128 -0.51 11.48 -12.73
N GLN A 129 -1.40 12.12 -11.97
CA GLN A 129 -2.53 11.45 -11.33
C GLN A 129 -3.46 10.80 -12.37
N VAL A 130 -3.78 11.52 -13.44
CA VAL A 130 -4.58 10.98 -14.56
C VAL A 130 -3.85 9.81 -15.21
N SER A 131 -2.57 9.96 -15.53
CA SER A 131 -1.76 8.88 -16.13
C SER A 131 -1.73 7.62 -15.27
N ASN A 132 -1.54 7.80 -13.96
CA ASN A 132 -1.55 6.70 -12.99
C ASN A 132 -2.93 6.08 -12.84
N TRP A 133 -4.01 6.87 -12.90
CA TRP A 133 -5.37 6.36 -12.85
C TRP A 133 -5.64 5.40 -14.02
N PHE A 134 -5.36 5.82 -15.26
CA PHE A 134 -5.55 4.98 -16.45
C PHE A 134 -4.67 3.73 -16.41
N LYS A 135 -3.41 3.87 -15.99
CA LYS A 135 -2.50 2.72 -15.82
C LYS A 135 -3.06 1.72 -14.81
N ASN A 136 -3.47 2.20 -13.63
CA ASN A 136 -3.97 1.37 -12.55
C ASN A 136 -5.33 0.75 -12.88
N HIS A 137 -6.18 1.44 -13.64
CA HIS A 137 -7.48 0.92 -14.06
C HIS A 137 -7.30 -0.26 -15.01
N ARG A 138 -6.49 -0.09 -16.07
CA ARG A 138 -6.17 -1.20 -17.01
C ARG A 138 -5.43 -2.38 -16.36
N GLN A 139 -4.74 -2.17 -15.25
CA GLN A 139 -4.11 -3.26 -14.50
C GLN A 139 -5.14 -4.08 -13.73
N ARG A 140 -6.18 -3.43 -13.18
CA ARG A 140 -7.29 -4.12 -12.50
C ARG A 140 -8.13 -4.92 -13.49
N ASP A 141 -8.43 -4.36 -14.66
CA ASP A 141 -9.23 -5.05 -15.69
C ASP A 141 -8.51 -6.27 -16.29
N ARG A 142 -7.18 -6.31 -16.21
CA ARG A 142 -6.38 -7.46 -16.66
C ARG A 142 -6.18 -8.53 -15.60
N ALA A 143 -6.39 -8.20 -14.32
CA ALA A 143 -6.30 -9.20 -13.27
C ALA A 143 -7.52 -10.12 -13.44
N PRO A 144 -7.34 -11.42 -13.75
CA PRO A 144 -8.47 -12.35 -13.77
C PRO A 144 -9.12 -12.32 -12.39
N ASP A 145 -10.44 -12.44 -12.38
CA ASP A 145 -11.33 -12.24 -11.24
C ASP A 145 -11.16 -13.34 -10.17
N LEU A 146 -9.95 -13.47 -9.61
CA LEU A 146 -9.66 -14.33 -8.46
C LEU A 146 -10.18 -13.73 -7.15
N GLN A 147 -10.88 -12.59 -7.21
CA GLN A 147 -11.44 -11.88 -6.06
C GLN A 147 -12.94 -12.15 -5.86
N GLY A 148 -13.58 -12.91 -6.76
CA GLY A 148 -15.00 -13.29 -6.70
C GLY A 148 -15.34 -14.60 -5.97
N PHE A 149 -14.36 -15.37 -5.48
CA PHE A 149 -14.61 -16.70 -4.89
C PHE A 149 -14.35 -16.76 -3.37
N GLN A 150 -14.83 -15.79 -2.59
CA GLN A 150 -14.97 -15.95 -1.13
C GLN A 150 -16.10 -15.07 -0.56
N ILE A 151 -17.34 -15.25 -1.03
CA ILE A 151 -18.53 -14.98 -0.20
C ILE A 151 -19.60 -16.02 -0.59
N SER A 152 -20.03 -16.83 0.40
CA SER A 152 -21.21 -17.73 0.38
C SER A 152 -21.07 -19.14 -0.21
N CYS A 153 -20.61 -20.10 0.61
CA CYS A 153 -21.34 -21.38 0.78
C CYS A 153 -20.89 -22.10 2.07
N SER A 154 -21.56 -21.76 3.17
CA SER A 154 -21.73 -22.66 4.31
C SER A 154 -23.09 -23.35 4.14
N GLY A 155 -23.12 -24.68 4.15
CA GLY A 155 -24.34 -25.49 4.09
C GLY A 155 -24.05 -26.87 3.51
N GLY A 156 -23.77 -27.85 4.37
CA GLY A 156 -23.25 -29.17 4.01
C GLY A 156 -24.28 -30.23 3.65
N THR A 157 -23.78 -31.36 3.15
CA THR A 157 -24.20 -32.77 3.31
C THR A 157 -22.99 -33.60 2.84
N SER A 158 -22.30 -34.37 3.68
CA SER A 158 -22.57 -35.76 4.11
C SER A 158 -22.82 -36.73 2.94
N GLY A 159 -21.85 -37.58 2.63
CA GLY A 159 -22.01 -38.72 1.73
C GLY A 159 -20.68 -39.30 1.23
N GLU A 160 -20.22 -40.38 1.87
CA GLU A 160 -19.09 -41.23 1.49
C GLU A 160 -19.29 -41.94 0.13
N GLY A 161 -18.18 -42.29 -0.54
CA GLY A 161 -18.16 -43.21 -1.68
C GLY A 161 -16.95 -43.06 -2.61
N ASP A 162 -15.85 -43.73 -2.29
CA ASP A 162 -14.70 -44.05 -3.16
C ASP A 162 -15.03 -45.32 -4.03
N PRO A 163 -14.17 -45.83 -4.93
CA PRO A 163 -13.56 -45.27 -6.14
C PRO A 163 -13.87 -46.15 -7.39
N SER A 164 -13.66 -45.67 -8.62
CA SER A 164 -13.37 -46.59 -9.74
C SER A 164 -12.52 -45.98 -10.84
N SER A 165 -11.59 -46.82 -11.30
CA SER A 165 -10.61 -46.67 -12.37
C SER A 165 -11.28 -46.38 -13.71
N ASP A 166 -10.64 -45.58 -14.57
CA ASP A 166 -10.25 -46.02 -15.91
C ASP A 166 -9.24 -45.04 -16.52
N ASN A 167 -8.10 -45.61 -16.91
CA ASN A 167 -7.07 -44.98 -17.73
C ASN A 167 -7.63 -44.80 -19.15
N ASP A 168 -7.57 -43.59 -19.70
CA ASP A 168 -7.29 -43.45 -21.13
C ASP A 168 -6.42 -42.23 -21.41
N CYS A 169 -5.42 -42.45 -22.26
CA CYS A 169 -4.18 -41.72 -22.29
C CYS A 169 -4.09 -40.89 -23.58
N SER A 170 -3.79 -39.60 -23.41
CA SER A 170 -3.13 -38.65 -24.33
C SER A 170 -4.01 -37.68 -25.15
N PRO A 171 -3.82 -36.36 -24.96
CA PRO A 171 -4.03 -35.34 -26.00
C PRO A 171 -2.71 -35.01 -26.73
N PRO A 172 -2.75 -34.36 -27.92
CA PRO A 172 -1.58 -34.19 -28.77
C PRO A 172 -0.73 -32.95 -28.42
N ARG A 173 0.58 -33.20 -28.32
CA ARG A 173 1.72 -32.38 -28.82
C ARG A 173 1.79 -30.89 -28.42
N SER A 174 2.47 -30.65 -27.29
CA SER A 174 3.08 -29.38 -26.92
C SER A 174 4.16 -28.93 -27.93
N PRO A 175 4.23 -27.63 -28.27
CA PRO A 175 5.47 -27.00 -28.74
C PRO A 175 6.27 -26.43 -27.55
N LEU A 176 7.58 -26.68 -27.58
CA LEU A 176 8.60 -26.32 -26.61
C LEU A 176 8.79 -24.80 -26.37
N PRO A 177 9.44 -24.41 -25.25
CA PRO A 177 9.51 -23.03 -24.76
C PRO A 177 10.58 -22.18 -25.44
N LEU A 178 10.18 -21.07 -26.07
CA LEU A 178 11.11 -20.04 -26.53
C LEU A 178 11.37 -19.00 -25.45
N HIS A 179 12.57 -19.09 -24.88
CA HIS A 179 13.42 -17.98 -24.43
C HIS A 179 12.86 -17.00 -23.39
N HIS A 180 13.23 -17.26 -22.13
CA HIS A 180 13.29 -16.24 -21.09
C HIS A 180 14.29 -15.14 -21.48
N ARG A 181 13.79 -13.97 -21.86
CA ARG A 181 14.58 -12.72 -21.84
C ARG A 181 14.41 -12.07 -20.47
N PRO A 182 15.48 -11.84 -19.69
CA PRO A 182 15.36 -11.08 -18.44
C PRO A 182 15.03 -9.61 -18.74
N PRO A 183 14.23 -8.94 -17.89
CA PRO A 183 13.94 -7.51 -18.06
C PRO A 183 15.19 -6.65 -17.83
N PRO A 184 15.34 -5.51 -18.55
CA PRO A 184 16.46 -4.59 -18.32
C PRO A 184 16.36 -3.92 -16.94
N PRO A 185 17.50 -3.54 -16.33
CA PRO A 185 17.53 -2.87 -15.03
C PRO A 185 16.89 -1.46 -15.08
N PRO A 186 16.35 -0.97 -13.94
CA PRO A 186 15.81 0.38 -13.84
C PRO A 186 16.93 1.45 -13.94
N PRO A 187 16.64 2.65 -14.49
CA PRO A 187 17.63 3.73 -14.55
C PRO A 187 18.00 4.23 -13.14
N PRO A 188 19.24 4.72 -12.95
CA PRO A 188 19.71 5.24 -11.68
C PRO A 188 18.95 6.51 -11.26
N PRO A 189 18.83 6.81 -9.95
CA PRO A 189 18.27 8.06 -9.47
C PRO A 189 19.14 9.24 -9.94
N LEU A 190 18.51 10.27 -10.50
CA LEU A 190 19.14 11.55 -10.83
C LEU A 190 19.50 12.29 -9.53
N SER A 191 20.62 11.90 -8.93
CA SER A 191 21.29 12.67 -7.89
C SER A 191 22.33 13.56 -8.56
N HIS A 192 21.89 14.65 -9.19
CA HIS A 192 22.77 15.78 -9.47
C HIS A 192 22.48 16.87 -8.43
N PRO A 193 23.43 17.25 -7.58
CA PRO A 193 23.34 18.54 -6.90
C PRO A 193 23.44 19.66 -7.96
N PRO A 194 22.75 20.79 -7.77
CA PRO A 194 22.90 21.93 -8.68
C PRO A 194 24.37 22.39 -8.70
N PRO A 195 24.92 22.78 -9.87
CA PRO A 195 26.26 23.35 -9.92
C PRO A 195 26.31 24.67 -9.14
N PRO A 196 27.42 24.99 -8.46
CA PRO A 196 27.56 26.25 -7.74
C PRO A 196 27.56 27.41 -8.72
N LEU A 197 26.82 28.48 -8.37
CA LEU A 197 26.85 29.76 -9.07
C LEU A 197 28.30 30.28 -9.09
N ARG A 198 28.93 30.21 -10.26
CA ARG A 198 30.19 30.90 -10.50
C ARG A 198 29.89 32.40 -10.62
N HIS A 199 30.26 33.12 -9.57
CA HIS A 199 30.51 34.55 -9.61
C HIS A 199 31.45 34.85 -10.80
N ILE A 200 30.97 35.58 -11.80
CA ILE A 200 31.84 36.21 -12.80
C ILE A 200 31.97 37.67 -12.36
N TYR A 201 33.10 37.97 -11.72
CA TYR A 201 33.65 39.32 -11.68
C TYR A 201 34.62 39.47 -12.85
N GLY A 202 34.43 40.53 -13.63
CA GLY A 202 35.52 41.34 -14.19
C GLY A 202 36.16 40.90 -15.51
N GLY A 203 36.20 41.83 -16.48
CA GLY A 203 37.05 41.73 -17.65
C GLY A 203 36.76 42.81 -18.69
N LEU A 204 37.17 44.05 -18.39
CA LEU A 204 37.33 45.15 -19.35
C LEU A 204 38.22 44.72 -20.52
N HIS A 205 37.78 44.98 -21.75
CA HIS A 205 38.62 45.53 -22.81
C HIS A 205 37.75 46.19 -23.88
#